data_AF-A0A7L5A3W4-F1
#
_entry.id   AF-A0A7L5A3W4-F1
#
_cell.length_a   1.000
_cell.length_b   1.000
_cell.length_c   1.000
_cell.angle_alpha   90.00
_cell.angle_beta   90.00
_cell.angle_gamma   90.00
#
_symmetry.space_group_name_H-M   'P 1'
#
loop_
_entity.id
_entity.type
_entity.pdbx_description
1 polymer ?
#
loop_
_entity_poly.entity_id
_entity_poly.type
_entity_poly.pdbx_seq_one_letter_code
_entity_poly.pdbx_strand_id
1 'polypeptide(L)'
;MAVEREMIFECQVKRRRVRATGGYEPFWKLKSVIEAIEDSDTEFRCKDCFGAVKLNVKTIAEGSVRHMKHKLRTDSEYCVSGLHFRAATDGRQPRISQTPVR
;
A
#
# COMPACT_ATOMS: atom_id res chain seq x y z
N MET A 1 -8.49 -11.51 -22.07
CA MET A 1 -8.01 -11.77 -20.69
C MET A 1 -7.90 -10.43 -19.99
N ALA A 2 -8.78 -10.17 -19.01
CA ALA A 2 -8.72 -8.93 -18.25
C ALA A 2 -7.35 -8.87 -17.56
N VAL A 3 -6.60 -7.79 -17.80
CA VAL A 3 -5.32 -7.58 -17.13
C VAL A 3 -5.66 -7.32 -15.66
N GLU A 4 -5.66 -8.37 -14.85
CA GLU A 4 -5.77 -8.25 -13.41
C GLU A 4 -4.58 -7.40 -12.97
N ARG A 5 -4.88 -6.16 -12.60
CA ARG A 5 -3.89 -5.23 -12.08
C ARG A 5 -3.96 -5.36 -10.58
N GLU A 6 -2.82 -5.33 -9.91
CA GLU A 6 -2.81 -5.19 -8.45
C GLU A 6 -3.57 -3.91 -8.08
N MET A 7 -4.58 -4.03 -7.23
CA MET A 7 -5.37 -2.89 -6.77
C MET A 7 -5.44 -2.95 -5.25
N ILE A 8 -4.64 -2.11 -4.60
CA ILE A 8 -4.65 -1.92 -3.15
C ILE A 8 -5.45 -0.66 -2.86
N PHE A 9 -6.53 -0.77 -2.09
CA PHE A 9 -7.42 0.34 -1.75
C PHE A 9 -7.22 0.88 -0.33
N GLU A 10 -6.46 0.17 0.50
CA GLU A 10 -6.10 0.57 1.85
C GLU A 10 -4.59 0.52 2.03
N CYS A 11 -4.03 1.55 2.65
CA CYS A 11 -2.59 1.67 2.87
C CYS A 11 -2.32 2.25 4.27
N GLN A 12 -1.05 2.20 4.67
CA GLN A 12 -0.61 2.95 5.83
C GLN A 12 0.09 4.23 5.37
N VAL A 13 -0.33 5.35 5.94
CA VAL A 13 0.28 6.67 5.72
C VAL A 13 1.08 7.10 6.94
N LYS A 14 2.20 7.79 6.72
CA LYS A 14 3.00 8.33 7.82
C LYS A 14 2.42 9.68 8.25
N ARG A 15 2.01 9.77 9.52
CA ARG A 15 1.50 10.99 10.14
C ARG A 15 2.31 11.32 11.38
N ARG A 16 2.14 12.52 11.92
CA ARG A 16 2.72 12.92 13.20
C ARG A 16 1.60 13.02 14.24
N ARG A 17 1.83 12.49 15.44
CA ARG A 17 0.97 12.70 16.61
C ARG A 17 1.75 13.37 17.73
N VAL A 18 1.03 14.04 18.62
CA VAL A 18 1.61 14.68 19.81
C VAL A 18 1.92 13.60 20.84
N ARG A 19 3.13 13.64 21.41
CA ARG A 19 3.52 12.76 22.52
C ARG A 19 2.95 13.29 23.84
N ALA A 20 2.68 12.39 24.79
CA ALA A 20 2.26 12.77 26.14
C ALA A 20 3.27 13.67 26.87
N THR A 21 4.57 13.50 26.57
CA THR A 21 5.67 14.30 27.13
C THR A 21 5.96 15.59 26.34
N GLY A 22 5.12 15.95 25.37
CA GLY A 22 5.35 17.06 24.44
C GLY A 22 6.19 16.65 23.22
N GLY A 23 6.05 17.43 22.15
CA GLY A 23 6.67 17.16 20.85
C GLY A 23 5.87 16.19 19.95
N TYR A 24 6.43 15.86 18.79
CA TYR A 24 5.78 15.01 17.78
C TYR A 24 6.50 13.67 17.59
N GLU A 25 5.74 12.58 17.42
CA GLU A 25 6.26 11.30 16.92
C GLU A 25 5.61 10.91 15.58
N PRO A 26 6.37 10.33 14.64
CA PRO A 26 5.81 9.72 13.46
C PRO A 26 5.08 8.43 13.85
N PHE A 27 3.93 8.18 13.22
CA PHE A 27 3.21 6.92 13.33
C PHE A 27 2.57 6.56 11.99
N TRP A 28 2.33 5.28 11.79
CA TRP A 28 1.67 4.76 10.60
C TRP A 28 0.19 4.59 10.87
N LYS A 29 -0.65 5.32 10.14
CA LYS A 29 -2.11 5.27 10.25
C LYS A 29 -2.69 4.48 9.08
N LEU A 30 -3.55 3.50 9.35
CA LEU A 30 -4.35 2.83 8.31
C LEU A 30 -5.33 3.84 7.70
N LYS A 31 -5.42 3.87 6.37
CA LYS A 31 -6.26 4.80 5.65
C LYS A 31 -6.66 4.27 4.28
N SER A 32 -7.85 4.64 3.78
CA SER A 32 -8.18 4.37 2.38
C SER A 32 -7.29 5.19 1.44
N VAL A 33 -7.04 4.68 0.25
CA VAL A 33 -6.24 5.39 -0.77
C VAL A 33 -6.91 6.70 -1.19
N ILE A 34 -8.24 6.75 -1.20
CA ILE A 34 -8.98 7.98 -1.57
C ILE A 34 -8.72 9.07 -0.54
N GLU A 35 -9.00 8.80 0.74
CA GLU A 35 -8.79 9.78 1.81
C GLU A 35 -7.31 10.17 1.92
N ALA A 36 -6.39 9.24 1.69
CA ALA A 36 -4.96 9.52 1.75
C ALA A 36 -4.50 10.53 0.70
N ILE A 37 -5.14 10.51 -0.47
CA ILE A 37 -4.87 11.47 -1.54
C ILE A 37 -5.54 12.81 -1.24
N GLU A 38 -6.76 12.81 -0.71
CA GLU A 38 -7.46 14.03 -0.30
C GLU A 38 -6.67 14.82 0.75
N ASP A 39 -6.08 14.12 1.72
CA ASP A 39 -5.22 14.72 2.75
C ASP A 39 -3.77 15.02 2.28
N SER A 40 -3.46 14.77 1.01
CA SER A 40 -2.12 14.98 0.43
C SER A 40 -1.01 14.25 1.17
N ASP A 41 -1.27 13.03 1.64
CA ASP A 41 -0.25 12.15 2.22
C ASP A 41 0.84 11.83 1.16
N THR A 42 2.10 11.69 1.58
CA THR A 42 3.24 11.49 0.66
C THR A 42 4.05 10.22 0.93
N GLU A 43 4.01 9.72 2.17
CA GLU A 43 4.69 8.49 2.58
C GLU A 43 3.68 7.37 2.78
N PHE A 44 3.81 6.32 1.97
CA PHE A 44 2.87 5.20 1.91
C PHE A 44 3.59 3.86 2.04
N ARG A 45 2.94 2.93 2.73
CA ARG A 45 3.35 1.52 2.74
C ARG A 45 2.15 0.58 2.73
N CYS A 46 2.37 -0.64 2.27
CA CYS A 46 1.35 -1.69 2.30
C CYS A 46 0.94 -1.99 3.75
N LYS A 47 -0.35 -2.16 4.02
CA LYS A 47 -0.85 -2.50 5.36
C LYS A 47 -0.45 -3.92 5.80
N ASP A 48 -0.25 -4.83 4.84
CA ASP A 48 -0.04 -6.25 5.12
C ASP A 48 1.44 -6.65 5.18
N CYS A 49 2.27 -6.14 4.27
CA CYS A 49 3.70 -6.50 4.22
C CYS A 49 4.65 -5.35 4.61
N PHE A 50 4.13 -4.15 4.89
CA PHE A 50 4.91 -2.92 5.15
C PHE A 50 5.87 -2.50 4.03
N GLY A 51 5.78 -3.13 2.86
CA GLY A 51 6.56 -2.82 1.68
C GLY A 51 6.14 -1.50 1.04
N ALA A 52 7.04 -0.94 0.22
CA ALA A 52 6.79 0.33 -0.45
C ALA A 52 5.71 0.17 -1.53
N VAL A 53 4.71 1.06 -1.49
CA VAL A 53 3.65 1.12 -2.49
C VAL A 53 3.70 2.43 -3.26
N LYS A 54 3.18 2.44 -4.48
CA LYS A 54 3.02 3.63 -5.32
C LYS A 54 1.56 3.82 -5.68
N LEU A 55 1.12 5.07 -5.66
CA LEU A 55 -0.17 5.47 -6.19
C LEU A 55 -0.19 5.27 -7.70
N ASN A 56 -1.23 4.61 -8.19
CA ASN A 56 -1.49 4.45 -9.61
C ASN A 56 -2.81 5.15 -9.94
N VAL A 57 -2.72 6.34 -10.51
CA VAL A 57 -3.88 7.06 -11.04
C VAL A 57 -3.99 6.73 -12.52
N LYS A 58 -4.99 5.91 -12.89
CA LYS A 58 -5.39 5.80 -14.29
C LYS A 58 -6.68 6.57 -14.48
N THR A 59 -6.61 7.61 -15.31
CA THR A 59 -7.80 8.27 -15.84
C THR A 59 -8.47 7.29 -16.78
N ILE A 60 -9.61 6.72 -16.37
CA ILE A 60 -10.47 5.91 -17.24
C ILE A 60 -11.72 6.75 -17.51
N ALA A 61 -12.22 6.71 -18.74
CA ALA A 61 -13.37 7.51 -19.20
C ALA A 61 -14.66 7.29 -18.39
N GLU A 62 -14.71 6.25 -17.56
CA GLU A 62 -15.89 5.82 -16.79
C GLU A 62 -15.66 5.83 -15.26
N GLY A 63 -14.65 6.58 -14.79
CA GLY A 63 -14.31 6.70 -13.38
C GLY A 63 -12.89 6.22 -13.09
N SER A 64 -12.07 7.09 -12.52
CA SER A 64 -10.69 6.77 -12.15
C SER A 64 -10.66 6.15 -10.74
N VAL A 65 -10.66 4.83 -10.64
CA VAL A 65 -10.47 4.18 -9.33
C VAL A 65 -9.01 4.31 -8.91
N ARG A 66 -8.76 5.18 -7.92
CA ARG A 66 -7.43 5.42 -7.35
C ARG A 66 -7.03 4.22 -6.49
N HIS A 67 -5.93 3.57 -6.85
CA HIS A 67 -5.42 2.39 -6.15
C HIS A 67 -3.90 2.46 -6.06
N MET A 68 -3.34 1.68 -5.14
CA MET A 68 -1.91 1.50 -5.00
C MET A 68 -1.44 0.14 -5.52
N LYS A 69 -0.14 0.06 -5.80
CA LYS A 69 0.57 -1.17 -6.15
C LYS A 69 1.90 -1.22 -5.42
N HIS A 70 2.39 -2.41 -5.09
CA HIS A 70 3.76 -2.61 -4.65
C HIS A 70 4.74 -2.03 -5.68
N LYS A 71 5.78 -1.37 -5.18
CA LYS A 71 6.90 -0.91 -6.01
C LYS A 71 7.78 -2.08 -6.42
N LEU A 72 8.02 -3.02 -5.50
CA LEU A 72 8.85 -4.20 -5.72
C LEU A 72 7.98 -5.41 -6.04
N ARG A 73 8.36 -6.13 -7.09
CA ARG A 73 7.71 -7.40 -7.46
C ARG A 73 7.84 -8.44 -6.34
N THR A 74 9.00 -8.51 -5.68
CA THR A 74 9.25 -9.42 -4.55
C THR A 74 8.32 -9.18 -3.37
N ASP A 75 7.79 -7.97 -3.19
CA ASP A 75 6.75 -7.71 -2.19
C ASP A 75 5.39 -8.20 -2.69
N SER A 76 5.03 -7.90 -3.94
CA SER A 76 3.78 -8.38 -4.56
C SER A 76 3.68 -9.91 -4.63
N GLU A 77 4.82 -10.59 -4.79
CA GLU A 77 4.89 -12.05 -4.89
C GLU A 77 4.64 -12.77 -3.57
N TYR A 78 4.78 -12.09 -2.42
CA TYR A 78 4.63 -12.68 -1.10
C TYR A 78 3.75 -11.87 -0.14
N CYS A 79 2.96 -10.94 -0.66
CA CYS A 79 2.01 -10.14 0.11
C CYS A 79 0.58 -10.63 -0.17
N VAL A 80 -0.26 -10.76 0.84
CA VAL A 80 -1.69 -11.17 0.68
C VAL A 80 -2.50 -10.19 -0.18
N SER A 81 -2.10 -8.91 -0.19
CA SER A 81 -2.67 -7.88 -1.07
C SER A 81 -2.00 -7.82 -2.44
N GLY A 82 -1.00 -8.67 -2.66
CA GLY A 82 -0.21 -8.75 -3.86
C GLY A 82 -0.90 -9.51 -4.99
N LEU A 83 -0.91 -8.96 -6.20
CA LEU A 83 -1.48 -9.65 -7.36
C LEU A 83 -0.76 -10.98 -7.62
N HIS A 84 0.57 -10.96 -7.60
CA HIS A 84 1.36 -12.15 -7.91
C HIS A 84 1.20 -13.24 -6.86
N PHE A 85 1.04 -12.86 -5.59
CA PHE A 85 0.70 -13.81 -4.53
C PHE A 85 -0.68 -14.43 -4.72
N ARG A 86 -1.71 -13.63 -5.03
CA ARG A 86 -3.08 -14.13 -5.25
C ARG A 86 -3.21 -15.04 -6.48
N ALA A 87 -2.41 -14.78 -7.52
CA ALA A 87 -2.38 -15.60 -8.73
C ALA A 87 -1.49 -16.85 -8.60
N ALA A 88 -0.71 -16.96 -7.52
CA ALA A 88 0.21 -18.09 -7.35
C ALA A 88 -0.52 -19.35 -6.88
N THR A 89 -0.12 -20.49 -7.46
CA THR A 89 -0.62 -21.83 -7.11
C THR A 89 0.46 -22.72 -6.49
N ASP A 90 1.63 -22.16 -6.21
CA ASP A 90 2.83 -22.85 -5.73
C ASP A 90 2.94 -22.96 -4.20
N GLY A 91 1.88 -22.59 -3.48
CA GLY A 91 1.80 -22.73 -2.01
C GLY A 91 2.71 -21.77 -1.24
N ARG A 92 3.25 -20.73 -1.88
CA ARG A 92 4.08 -19.72 -1.22
C ARG A 92 3.35 -19.09 -0.03
N GLN A 93 4.09 -18.88 1.07
CA GLN A 93 3.55 -18.29 2.30
C GLN A 93 3.67 -16.75 2.27
N PRO A 94 2.71 -16.02 2.86
CA PRO A 94 2.81 -14.57 2.95
C PRO A 94 3.94 -14.17 3.90
N ARG A 95 4.63 -13.06 3.59
CA ARG A 95 5.72 -12.53 4.42
C ARG A 95 5.78 -11.01 4.40
N ILE A 96 6.49 -10.46 5.39
CA ILE A 96 6.84 -9.04 5.43
C ILE A 96 7.87 -8.70 4.33
N SER A 97 7.81 -7.46 3.82
CA SER A 97 8.80 -6.93 2.88
C SER A 97 10.21 -7.07 3.46
N GLN A 98 11.17 -7.41 2.60
CA GLN A 98 12.59 -7.41 2.99
C GLN A 98 13.15 -5.99 3.15
N THR A 99 12.44 -4.99 2.62
CA THR A 99 12.80 -3.58 2.69
C THR A 99 11.58 -2.77 3.18
N PRO A 100 11.14 -2.98 4.43
CA PRO A 100 9.94 -2.34 4.95
C PRO A 100 10.15 -0.82 5.08
N VAL A 101 9.10 -0.06 4.80
CA VAL A 101 9.11 1.39 4.97
C VAL A 101 8.98 1.72 6.46
N ARG A 102 9.95 2.50 6.98
CA ARG A 102 10.10 2.84 8.41
C ARG A 102 9.44 4.17 8.79
#